data_AF-A0A3A9GG72-F1
#
_entry.id   AF-A0A3A9GG72-F1
#
_cell.length_a   1.000
_cell.length_b   1.000
_cell.length_c   1.000
_cell.angle_alpha   90.00
_cell.angle_beta   90.00
_cell.angle_gamma   90.00
#
_symmetry.space_group_name_H-M   'P 1'
#
loop_
_entity.id
_entity.type
_entity.pdbx_description
1 polymer ?
#
loop_
_entity_poly.entity_id
_entity_poly.type
_entity_poly.pdbx_seq_one_letter_code
_entity_poly.pdbx_strand_id
1 'polypeptide(L)'
;MGQRMPSWNEKSTLDKILQIVQILLSAAVIVLCVLQMTGVWSGAIHIIEPLMAVVMLIMSWQYRTYNKLMSMFCLAVAVFVTSVAVKIFFF
;
A
#
# COMPACT_ATOMS: atom_id res chain seq x y z
N MET A 1 -1.86 -13.05 -22.56
CA MET A 1 -2.68 -11.84 -22.79
C MET A 1 -2.38 -10.85 -21.67
N GLY A 2 -1.40 -9.96 -21.86
CA GLY A 2 -1.11 -8.90 -20.90
C GLY A 2 -2.21 -7.86 -20.99
N GLN A 3 -3.10 -7.80 -20.01
CA GLN A 3 -4.07 -6.73 -19.97
C GLN A 3 -3.29 -5.41 -19.80
N ARG A 4 -3.56 -4.39 -20.62
CA ARG A 4 -2.99 -3.02 -20.51
C ARG A 4 -3.89 -2.14 -19.64
N MET A 5 -3.35 -1.42 -18.63
CA MET A 5 -4.11 -0.56 -17.68
C MET A 5 -5.22 0.20 -18.41
N PRO A 6 -6.49 0.25 -17.90
CA PRO A 6 -7.55 0.94 -18.59
C PRO A 6 -7.08 2.37 -18.76
N SER A 7 -7.40 2.96 -19.90
CA SER A 7 -7.16 4.38 -20.08
C SER A 7 -7.72 5.13 -18.87
N TRP A 8 -7.06 6.20 -18.42
CA TRP A 8 -7.54 7.01 -17.31
C TRP A 8 -9.00 7.44 -17.50
N ASN A 9 -9.49 7.50 -18.74
CA ASN A 9 -10.88 7.81 -19.05
C ASN A 9 -11.89 6.67 -18.77
N GLU A 10 -11.46 5.40 -18.73
CA GLU A 10 -12.30 4.23 -18.47
C GLU A 10 -12.35 3.81 -16.99
N LYS A 11 -11.44 4.35 -16.16
CA LYS A 11 -11.44 4.09 -14.72
C LYS A 11 -12.64 4.77 -14.06
N SER A 12 -13.34 4.02 -13.21
CA SER A 12 -14.40 4.58 -12.35
C SER A 12 -13.84 5.71 -11.50
N THR A 13 -14.66 6.70 -11.16
CA THR A 13 -14.28 7.83 -10.29
C THR A 13 -13.66 7.34 -8.97
N LEU A 14 -14.19 6.25 -8.42
CA LEU A 14 -13.64 5.62 -7.21
C LEU A 14 -12.23 5.07 -7.42
N ASP A 15 -11.96 4.42 -8.55
CA ASP A 15 -10.63 3.90 -8.88
C ASP A 15 -9.59 5.01 -9.14
N LYS A 16 -10.04 6.17 -9.61
CA LYS A 16 -9.19 7.37 -9.73
C LYS A 16 -8.83 7.92 -8.36
N ILE A 17 -9.82 8.07 -7.49
CA ILE A 17 -9.62 8.57 -6.11
C ILE A 17 -8.70 7.63 -5.35
N LEU A 18 -8.95 6.32 -5.39
CA LEU A 18 -8.10 5.33 -4.73
C LEU A 18 -6.66 5.38 -5.24
N GLN A 19 -6.44 5.63 -6.53
CA GLN A 19 -5.11 5.75 -7.10
C GLN A 19 -4.38 7.01 -6.64
N ILE A 20 -5.08 8.14 -6.57
CA ILE A 20 -4.51 9.39 -6.02
C ILE A 20 -4.19 9.22 -4.54
N VAL A 21 -5.11 8.65 -3.76
CA VAL A 21 -4.95 8.38 -2.32
C VAL A 21 -3.76 7.44 -2.09
N GLN A 22 -3.61 6.40 -2.90
CA GLN A 22 -2.48 5.48 -2.84
C GLN A 22 -1.15 6.19 -3.12
N ILE A 23 -1.08 7.04 -4.14
CA ILE A 23 0.14 7.81 -4.45
C ILE A 23 0.50 8.72 -3.29
N LEU A 24 -0.49 9.40 -2.70
CA LEU A 24 -0.30 10.28 -1.55
C LEU A 24 0.21 9.50 -0.32
N LEU A 25 -0.39 8.35 -0.04
CA LEU A 25 0.02 7.45 1.05
C LEU A 25 1.42 6.87 0.82
N SER A 26 1.75 6.46 -0.40
CA SER A 26 3.11 5.99 -0.75
C SER A 26 4.14 7.09 -0.52
N ALA A 27 3.84 8.33 -0.91
CA ALA A 27 4.73 9.46 -0.63
C ALA A 27 4.92 9.68 0.89
N ALA A 28 3.84 9.60 1.66
CA ALA A 28 3.90 9.71 3.12
C ALA A 28 4.73 8.59 3.76
N VAL A 29 4.59 7.33 3.31
CA VAL A 29 5.42 6.20 3.76
C VAL A 29 6.90 6.44 3.48
N ILE A 30 7.26 6.99 2.32
CA ILE A 30 8.66 7.30 1.97
C ILE A 30 9.22 8.36 2.93
N VAL A 31 8.48 9.44 3.18
CA VAL A 31 8.91 10.51 4.10
C VAL A 31 9.11 9.96 5.51
N LEU A 32 8.15 9.17 6.02
CA LEU A 32 8.26 8.53 7.33
C LEU A 32 9.45 7.56 7.39
N CYS A 33 9.69 6.77 6.34
CA CYS A 33 10.82 5.85 6.25
C CYS A 33 12.17 6.60 6.32
N VAL A 34 12.29 7.75 5.65
CA VAL A 34 13.48 8.61 5.74
C VAL A 34 13.64 9.19 7.15
N LEU A 35 12.55 9.66 7.79
CA LEU A 35 12.58 10.10 9.19
C LEU A 35 13.05 9.01 10.16
N GLN A 36 12.66 7.77 9.87
CA GLN A 36 13.09 6.64 10.65
C GLN A 36 14.58 6.30 10.42
N MET A 37 15.02 6.22 9.17
CA MET A 37 16.43 5.91 8.85
C MET A 37 17.39 6.97 9.39
N THR A 38 16.94 8.23 9.46
CA THR A 38 17.70 9.33 10.06
C THR A 38 17.68 9.31 11.60
N GLY A 39 16.93 8.40 12.21
CA GLY A 39 16.86 8.24 13.67
C GLY A 39 16.14 9.38 14.40
N VAL A 40 15.55 10.33 13.67
CA VAL A 40 14.83 11.48 14.24
C VAL A 40 13.60 11.02 15.00
N TRP A 41 12.95 9.95 14.51
CA TRP A 41 11.77 9.39 15.16
C TRP A 41 11.78 7.85 15.10
N SER A 42 12.34 7.21 16.13
CA SER A 42 12.39 5.74 16.24
C SER A 42 10.98 5.11 16.29
N GLY A 43 10.01 5.84 16.84
CA GLY A 43 8.61 5.41 16.88
C GLY A 43 7.89 5.43 15.53
N ALA A 44 8.49 5.99 14.47
CA ALA A 44 7.87 6.05 13.15
C ALA A 44 7.62 4.65 12.55
N ILE A 45 8.40 3.62 12.92
CA ILE A 45 8.19 2.23 12.43
C ILE A 45 6.77 1.75 12.71
N HIS A 46 6.24 2.06 13.91
CA HIS A 46 4.92 1.64 14.35
C HIS A 46 3.79 2.25 13.52
N ILE A 47 4.05 3.39 12.86
CA ILE A 47 3.12 4.07 11.96
C ILE A 47 3.35 3.62 10.52
N ILE A 48 4.62 3.40 10.12
CA ILE A 48 5.00 2.98 8.77
C ILE A 48 4.44 1.60 8.43
N GLU A 49 4.53 0.63 9.35
CA GLU A 49 4.06 -0.75 9.11
C GLU A 49 2.56 -0.83 8.74
N PRO A 50 1.61 -0.30 9.52
CA PRO A 50 0.20 -0.35 9.16
C PRO A 50 -0.10 0.52 7.93
N LEU A 51 0.58 1.66 7.76
CA LEU A 51 0.38 2.52 6.59
C LEU A 51 0.82 1.81 5.30
N MET A 52 1.93 1.07 5.35
CA MET A 52 2.44 0.26 4.24
C MET A 52 1.50 -0.90 3.91
N ALA A 53 0.92 -1.56 4.92
CA ALA A 53 -0.09 -2.59 4.70
C ALA A 53 -1.34 -2.04 3.98
N VAL A 54 -1.84 -0.87 4.38
CA VAL A 54 -2.98 -0.21 3.73
C VAL A 54 -2.66 0.14 2.28
N VAL A 55 -1.47 0.68 2.00
CA VAL A 55 -1.02 0.96 0.62
C VAL A 55 -0.98 -0.31 -0.22
N MET A 56 -0.47 -1.42 0.32
CA MET A 56 -0.42 -2.70 -0.38
C MET A 56 -1.80 -3.31 -0.63
N LEU A 57 -2.77 -3.11 0.28
CA LEU A 57 -4.17 -3.50 0.06
C LEU A 57 -4.81 -2.72 -1.10
N ILE A 58 -4.59 -1.40 -1.15
CA ILE A 58 -5.09 -0.56 -2.25
C ILE A 58 -4.42 -0.94 -3.57
N MET A 59 -3.11 -1.21 -3.55
CA MET A 59 -2.40 -1.75 -4.73
C MET A 59 -2.97 -3.09 -5.18
N SER A 60 -3.19 -4.02 -4.25
CA SER A 60 -3.75 -5.33 -4.57
C SER A 60 -5.13 -5.20 -5.20
N TRP A 61 -5.97 -4.30 -4.69
CA TRP A 61 -7.29 -4.01 -5.27
C TRP A 61 -7.18 -3.46 -6.69
N GLN A 62 -6.29 -2.50 -6.94
CA GLN A 62 -6.07 -1.96 -8.29
C GLN A 62 -5.46 -2.97 -9.26
N TYR A 63 -4.52 -3.78 -8.79
CA TYR A 63 -3.87 -4.82 -9.61
C TYR A 63 -4.77 -6.03 -9.84
N ARG A 64 -5.84 -6.21 -9.06
CA ARG A 64 -6.79 -7.33 -9.19
C ARG A 64 -7.39 -7.42 -10.58
N THR A 65 -7.58 -6.27 -11.21
CA THR A 65 -8.15 -6.14 -12.57
C THR A 65 -7.11 -6.37 -13.66
N TYR A 66 -5.81 -6.18 -13.36
CA TYR A 66 -4.72 -6.26 -14.35
C TYR A 66 -4.00 -7.58 -14.37
N ASN A 67 -3.53 -7.99 -13.20
CA ASN A 67 -2.62 -9.10 -13.07
C ASN A 67 -2.95 -9.80 -11.76
N LYS A 68 -3.84 -10.79 -11.85
CA LYS A 68 -4.36 -11.54 -10.69
C LYS A 68 -3.22 -12.13 -9.83
N LEU A 69 -2.10 -12.52 -10.47
CA LEU A 69 -0.94 -13.09 -9.80
C LEU A 69 -0.21 -12.05 -8.93
N MET A 70 0.03 -10.85 -9.46
CA MET A 70 0.66 -9.75 -8.71
C MET A 70 -0.27 -9.21 -7.61
N SER A 71 -1.58 -9.19 -7.88
CA SER A 71 -2.61 -8.84 -6.90
C SER A 71 -2.63 -9.82 -5.72
N MET A 72 -2.62 -11.14 -5.98
CA MET A 72 -2.54 -12.17 -4.93
C MET A 72 -1.27 -12.05 -4.10
N PHE A 73 -0.11 -11.81 -4.74
CA PHE A 73 1.14 -11.58 -4.02
C PHE A 73 1.08 -10.34 -3.12
N CYS A 74 0.58 -9.21 -3.64
CA CYS A 74 0.39 -8.00 -2.83
C CYS A 74 -0.59 -8.23 -1.68
N LEU A 75 -1.66 -9.01 -1.89
CA LEU A 75 -2.63 -9.33 -0.84
C LEU A 75 -2.00 -10.20 0.25
N ALA A 76 -1.22 -11.22 -0.13
CA ALA A 76 -0.52 -12.09 0.82
C ALA A 76 0.48 -11.31 1.67
N VAL A 77 1.29 -10.43 1.05
CA VAL A 77 2.24 -9.57 1.75
C VAL A 77 1.50 -8.56 2.64
N ALA A 78 0.42 -7.95 2.16
CA ALA A 78 -0.36 -7.02 2.97
C ALA A 78 -0.94 -7.70 4.22
N VAL A 79 -1.49 -8.91 4.09
CA VAL A 79 -2.00 -9.68 5.24
C VAL A 79 -0.89 -10.03 6.22
N PHE A 80 0.29 -10.41 5.72
CA PHE A 80 1.46 -10.70 6.56
C PHE A 80 1.91 -9.47 7.34
N VAL A 81 2.10 -8.34 6.66
CA VAL A 81 2.50 -7.06 7.29
C VAL A 81 1.44 -6.57 8.27
N THR A 82 0.15 -6.71 7.94
CA THR A 82 -0.94 -6.37 8.87
C THR A 82 -0.91 -7.25 10.13
N SER A 83 -0.62 -8.54 9.98
CA SER A 83 -0.53 -9.48 11.11
C SER A 83 0.64 -9.13 12.04
N VAL A 84 1.77 -8.74 11.48
CA VAL A 84 2.95 -8.27 12.23
C VAL A 84 2.65 -6.92 12.91
N ALA A 85 2.02 -5.99 12.20
CA ALA A 85 1.62 -4.70 12.77
C ALA A 85 0.64 -4.85 13.94
N VAL A 86 -0.35 -5.74 13.82
CA VAL A 86 -1.28 -6.06 14.93
C VAL A 86 -0.49 -6.63 16.12
N LYS A 87 0.45 -7.55 15.88
CA LYS A 87 1.30 -8.11 16.95
C LYS A 87 2.12 -7.04 17.66
N ILE A 88 2.67 -6.07 16.93
CA ILE A 88 3.48 -4.96 17.48
C ILE A 88 2.62 -3.93 18.22
N PHE A 89 1.38 -3.72 17.79
CA PHE A 89 0.48 -2.75 18.41
C PHE A 89 -0.24 -3.30 19.66
N PHE A 90 -0.40 -4.64 19.75
CA PHE A 90 -1.10 -5.31 20.85
C PHE A 90 -0.18 -5.95 21.91
N PHE A 91 1.14 -5.91 21.74
CA PHE A 91 2.15 -6.50 22.64
C PHE A 91 3.17 -5.45 23.06
#